data_AF-A0A319B1M0-F1
#
_entry.id   AF-A0A319B1M0-F1
#
_cell.length_a   1.000
_cell.length_b   1.000
_cell.length_c   1.000
_cell.angle_alpha   90.00
_cell.angle_beta   90.00
_cell.angle_gamma   90.00
#
_symmetry.space_group_name_H-M   'P 1'
#
loop_
_entity.id
_entity.type
_entity.pdbx_description
1 polymer ?
#
loop_
_entity_poly.entity_id
_entity_poly.type
_entity_poly.pdbx_seq_one_letter_code
_entity_poly.pdbx_strand_id
1 'polypeptide(L)'
;MDPLSKLPYELLSLIIDYTADWITLESLIQISPPLHDLFTTSAAPSTSPKKQSRRSARTSSKAHREAIRIVKYTLKNNPIMSVAIRRHFHIITKLRQFSSQPAVRRTICYTTLLLGDDDSSLSFDSPPAHTTLLEMITLAANIQRLACACLSTFLTRLRSVHPHRWTKEELDPKTSASTQTDMEAYKLHDVGPPSWLEEHRIYRPLWLLQLRYELLSVGKKLRLFTDARLQRMKDDYIWT
;
A
#
# COMPACT_ATOMS: atom_id res chain seq x y z
N MET A 1 -0.50 -31.38 -7.46
CA MET A 1 -1.81 -31.23 -6.78
C MET A 1 -1.73 -29.93 -6.01
N ASP A 2 -2.53 -28.92 -6.35
CA ASP A 2 -2.57 -27.66 -5.61
C ASP A 2 -3.40 -27.86 -4.32
N PRO A 3 -2.79 -27.87 -3.13
CA PRO A 3 -3.50 -28.09 -1.87
C PRO A 3 -4.51 -26.97 -1.57
N LEU A 4 -4.31 -25.76 -2.10
CA LEU A 4 -5.16 -24.61 -1.85
C LEU A 4 -6.49 -24.69 -2.61
N SER A 5 -6.50 -25.31 -3.80
CA SER A 5 -7.71 -25.56 -4.58
C SER A 5 -8.75 -26.44 -3.86
N LYS A 6 -8.35 -27.21 -2.85
CA LYS A 6 -9.23 -28.12 -2.08
C LYS A 6 -9.68 -27.54 -0.75
N LEU A 7 -9.14 -26.39 -0.34
CA LEU A 7 -9.48 -25.79 0.95
C LEU A 7 -10.89 -25.18 0.89
N PRO A 8 -11.73 -25.43 1.90
CA PRO A 8 -12.94 -24.66 2.11
C PRO A 8 -12.62 -23.17 2.24
N TYR A 9 -13.56 -22.35 1.78
CA TYR A 9 -13.44 -20.89 1.82
C TYR A 9 -13.23 -20.36 3.25
N GLU A 10 -13.78 -21.03 4.25
CA GLU A 10 -13.66 -20.71 5.66
C GLU A 10 -12.21 -20.81 6.14
N LEU A 11 -11.46 -21.82 5.67
CA LEU A 11 -10.05 -21.99 6.01
C LEU A 11 -9.17 -20.97 5.27
N LEU A 12 -9.49 -20.62 4.03
CA LEU A 12 -8.80 -19.54 3.31
C LEU A 12 -9.01 -18.19 3.99
N SER A 13 -10.23 -17.93 4.47
CA SER A 13 -10.54 -16.73 5.24
C SER A 13 -9.75 -16.71 6.55
N LEU A 14 -9.68 -17.84 7.25
CA LEU A 14 -8.89 -17.98 8.47
C LEU A 14 -7.39 -17.72 8.21
N ILE A 15 -6.83 -18.23 7.11
CA ILE A 15 -5.42 -18.01 6.76
C ILE A 15 -5.16 -16.51 6.54
N ILE A 16 -6.03 -15.84 5.77
CA ILE A 16 -5.95 -14.39 5.56
C ILE A 16 -6.08 -13.62 6.87
N ASP A 17 -6.93 -14.12 7.78
CA ASP A 17 -7.12 -13.52 9.10
C ASP A 17 -5.82 -13.53 9.92
N TYR A 18 -5.05 -14.61 9.84
CA TYR A 18 -3.78 -14.75 10.56
C TYR A 18 -2.61 -14.00 9.94
N THR A 19 -2.58 -13.80 8.61
CA THR A 19 -1.44 -13.16 7.95
C THR A 19 -1.61 -11.66 7.80
N ALA A 20 -2.83 -11.18 7.52
CA ALA A 20 -3.21 -9.76 7.42
C ALA A 20 -2.21 -8.83 6.66
N ASP A 21 -1.44 -9.38 5.73
CA ASP A 21 -0.44 -8.65 4.94
C ASP A 21 -0.77 -8.68 3.44
N TRP A 22 -0.37 -7.62 2.74
CA TRP A 22 -0.76 -7.41 1.35
C TRP A 22 -0.02 -8.32 0.38
N ILE A 23 1.22 -8.71 0.71
CA ILE A 23 2.03 -9.58 -0.13
C ILE A 23 1.45 -11.00 -0.12
N THR A 24 1.11 -11.52 1.06
CA THR A 24 0.47 -12.84 1.19
C THR A 24 -0.91 -12.82 0.56
N LEU A 25 -1.72 -11.78 0.77
CA LEU A 25 -3.02 -11.69 0.11
C LEU A 25 -2.88 -11.71 -1.42
N GLU A 26 -2.00 -10.90 -1.99
CA GLU A 26 -1.75 -10.91 -3.44
C GLU A 26 -1.26 -12.27 -3.93
N SER A 27 -0.34 -12.90 -3.20
CA SER A 27 0.20 -14.22 -3.55
C SER A 27 -0.90 -15.29 -3.51
N LEU A 28 -1.73 -15.28 -2.46
CA LEU A 28 -2.88 -16.19 -2.32
C LEU A 28 -3.88 -16.02 -3.47
N ILE A 29 -4.13 -14.78 -3.92
CA ILE A 29 -5.00 -14.53 -5.08
C ILE A 29 -4.42 -15.14 -6.35
N GLN A 30 -3.10 -15.11 -6.52
CA GLN A 30 -2.45 -15.68 -7.71
C GLN A 30 -2.42 -17.21 -7.71
N ILE A 31 -2.26 -17.83 -6.54
CA ILE A 31 -2.06 -19.28 -6.44
C ILE A 31 -3.34 -20.07 -6.12
N SER A 32 -4.38 -19.42 -5.59
CA SER A 32 -5.64 -20.08 -5.22
C SER A 32 -6.76 -19.72 -6.21
N PRO A 33 -7.18 -20.64 -7.10
CA PRO A 33 -8.26 -20.38 -8.05
C PRO A 33 -9.58 -19.93 -7.42
N PRO A 34 -10.05 -20.52 -6.29
CA PRO A 34 -11.25 -20.05 -5.61
C PRO A 34 -11.15 -18.60 -5.13
N LEU A 35 -9.96 -18.19 -4.67
CA LEU A 35 -9.72 -16.81 -4.24
C LEU A 35 -9.64 -15.88 -5.45
N HIS A 36 -8.92 -16.28 -6.50
CA HIS A 36 -8.83 -15.55 -7.77
C HIS A 36 -10.21 -15.24 -8.33
N ASP A 37 -11.09 -16.25 -8.43
CA ASP A 37 -12.45 -16.11 -8.95
C ASP A 37 -13.28 -15.09 -8.18
N LEU A 38 -13.09 -14.99 -6.87
CA LEU A 38 -13.77 -14.01 -6.02
C LEU A 38 -13.33 -12.56 -6.31
N PHE A 39 -12.12 -12.36 -6.84
CA PHE A 39 -11.60 -11.07 -7.27
C PHE A 39 -11.75 -10.80 -8.78
N THR A 40 -12.05 -11.80 -9.62
CA THR A 40 -12.21 -11.63 -11.08
C THR A 40 -13.62 -11.84 -11.61
N THR A 41 -14.43 -12.67 -10.96
CA THR A 41 -15.73 -13.11 -11.46
C THR A 41 -16.85 -12.41 -10.70
N SER A 42 -17.70 -11.65 -11.42
CA SER A 42 -18.87 -10.98 -10.84
C SER A 42 -20.02 -11.93 -10.50
N ALA A 43 -19.95 -13.20 -10.88
CA ALA A 43 -21.01 -14.17 -10.65
C ALA A 43 -20.76 -14.96 -9.36
N ALA A 44 -21.75 -14.98 -8.47
CA ALA A 44 -21.76 -15.90 -7.34
C ALA A 44 -21.60 -17.36 -7.85
N PRO A 45 -20.90 -18.24 -7.11
CA PRO A 45 -20.79 -19.64 -7.48
C PRO A 45 -22.16 -20.31 -7.39
N SER A 46 -22.91 -20.31 -8.50
CA SER A 46 -24.20 -20.99 -8.58
C SER A 46 -23.96 -22.47 -8.88
N THR A 47 -24.32 -23.33 -7.94
CA THR A 47 -24.29 -24.80 -8.02
C THR A 47 -25.35 -25.39 -8.96
N SER A 48 -25.81 -24.69 -10.01
CA SER A 48 -26.81 -25.24 -10.92
C SER A 48 -26.63 -24.81 -12.39
N PRO A 49 -26.74 -25.74 -13.36
CA PRO A 49 -26.64 -25.42 -14.77
C PRO A 49 -28.01 -24.96 -15.29
N LYS A 50 -28.25 -23.64 -15.35
CA LYS A 50 -29.42 -23.10 -16.09
C LYS A 50 -29.03 -21.96 -17.02
N LYS A 51 -29.13 -22.27 -18.32
CA LYS A 51 -29.35 -21.43 -19.52
C LYS A 51 -29.01 -19.94 -19.35
N GLN A 52 -27.79 -19.57 -19.76
CA GLN A 52 -27.41 -18.19 -20.04
C GLN A 52 -28.29 -17.61 -21.16
N SER A 53 -29.27 -16.79 -20.76
CA SER A 53 -29.95 -15.86 -21.67
C SER A 53 -28.96 -14.78 -22.11
N ARG A 54 -28.72 -14.69 -23.43
CA ARG A 54 -27.75 -13.83 -24.12
C ARG A 54 -27.99 -12.31 -24.02
N ARG A 55 -28.70 -11.80 -23.00
CA ARG A 55 -29.07 -10.37 -22.91
C ARG A 55 -28.68 -9.64 -21.62
N SER A 56 -27.81 -10.20 -20.78
CA SER A 56 -27.35 -9.53 -19.53
C SER A 56 -25.83 -9.57 -19.30
N ALA A 57 -25.02 -9.42 -20.35
CA ALA A 57 -23.56 -9.32 -20.23
C ALA A 57 -23.05 -7.91 -19.85
N ARG A 58 -23.90 -7.07 -19.22
CA ARG A 58 -23.57 -5.66 -18.91
C ARG A 58 -23.69 -5.29 -17.42
N THR A 59 -23.89 -6.26 -16.54
CA THR A 59 -24.15 -6.05 -15.11
C THR A 59 -23.50 -7.21 -14.34
N SER A 60 -22.32 -7.10 -13.74
CA SER A 60 -21.88 -6.08 -12.79
C SER A 60 -20.35 -6.00 -12.82
N SER A 61 -19.75 -4.81 -12.94
CA SER A 61 -18.29 -4.67 -12.75
C SER A 61 -17.88 -4.66 -11.28
N LYS A 62 -18.84 -4.73 -10.36
CA LYS A 62 -18.63 -4.53 -8.92
C LYS A 62 -17.90 -5.74 -8.31
N ALA A 63 -17.00 -5.46 -7.37
CA ALA A 63 -16.30 -6.47 -6.60
C ALA A 63 -17.29 -7.28 -5.74
N HIS A 64 -16.97 -8.57 -5.57
CA HIS A 64 -17.74 -9.46 -4.71
C HIS A 64 -17.73 -8.97 -3.26
N ARG A 65 -18.83 -9.16 -2.52
CA ARG A 65 -18.97 -8.68 -1.13
C ARG A 65 -17.86 -9.23 -0.23
N GLU A 66 -17.51 -10.49 -0.44
CA GLU A 66 -16.44 -11.15 0.31
C GLU A 66 -15.05 -10.59 -0.03
N ALA A 67 -14.79 -10.25 -1.29
CA ALA A 67 -13.54 -9.60 -1.71
C ALA A 67 -13.34 -8.27 -0.95
N ILE A 68 -14.42 -7.50 -0.85
CA ILE A 68 -14.42 -6.24 -0.11
C ILE A 68 -14.24 -6.50 1.39
N ARG A 69 -14.85 -7.55 1.95
CA ARG A 69 -14.68 -7.94 3.36
C ARG A 69 -13.22 -8.28 3.65
N ILE A 70 -12.58 -9.10 2.81
CA ILE A 70 -11.16 -9.48 2.92
C ILE A 70 -10.26 -8.24 2.91
N VAL A 71 -10.46 -7.32 1.97
CA VAL A 71 -9.66 -6.09 1.89
C VAL A 71 -9.88 -5.20 3.11
N LYS A 72 -11.13 -5.02 3.55
CA LYS A 72 -11.44 -4.25 4.78
C LYS A 72 -10.82 -4.87 6.02
N TYR A 73 -10.82 -6.20 6.11
CA TYR A 73 -10.19 -6.92 7.20
C TYR A 73 -8.68 -6.71 7.19
N THR A 74 -8.04 -6.92 6.03
CA THR A 74 -6.59 -6.71 5.84
C THR A 74 -6.21 -5.28 6.22
N LEU A 75 -6.99 -4.28 5.78
CA LEU A 75 -6.79 -2.88 6.18
C LEU A 75 -6.85 -2.66 7.70
N LYS A 76 -7.76 -3.35 8.39
CA LYS A 76 -7.99 -3.16 9.83
C LYS A 76 -6.94 -3.86 10.69
N ASN A 77 -6.50 -5.04 10.27
CA ASN A 77 -5.64 -5.91 11.09
C ASN A 77 -4.17 -5.86 10.70
N ASN A 78 -3.83 -5.23 9.57
CA ASN A 78 -2.43 -4.99 9.23
C ASN A 78 -1.80 -4.02 10.25
N PRO A 79 -0.71 -4.43 10.95
CA PRO A 79 -0.15 -3.65 12.05
C PRO A 79 0.43 -2.29 11.62
N ILE A 80 0.82 -2.16 10.35
CA ILE A 80 1.42 -0.94 9.80
C ILE A 80 0.33 0.06 9.34
N MET A 81 -0.89 -0.41 9.07
CA MET A 81 -1.99 0.41 8.53
C MET A 81 -2.62 1.32 9.60
N SER A 82 -1.99 2.46 9.87
CA SER A 82 -2.56 3.52 10.70
C SER A 82 -3.82 4.15 10.07
N VAL A 83 -4.60 4.90 10.86
CA VAL A 83 -5.77 5.66 10.37
C VAL A 83 -5.41 6.52 9.14
N ALA A 84 -4.28 7.21 9.17
CA ALA A 84 -3.84 8.06 8.06
C ALA A 84 -3.53 7.26 6.78
N ILE A 85 -2.85 6.12 6.91
CA ILE A 85 -2.52 5.27 5.75
C ILE A 85 -3.78 4.63 5.18
N ARG A 86 -4.70 4.16 6.04
CA ARG A 86 -6.01 3.67 5.61
C ARG A 86 -6.77 4.76 4.85
N ARG A 87 -6.73 6.01 5.31
CA ARG A 87 -7.33 7.15 4.59
C ARG A 87 -6.73 7.30 3.19
N HIS A 88 -5.40 7.25 3.04
CA HIS A 88 -4.76 7.29 1.71
C HIS A 88 -5.23 6.16 0.80
N PHE A 89 -5.31 4.93 1.30
CA PHE A 89 -5.83 3.78 0.56
C PHE A 89 -7.25 4.05 0.02
N HIS A 90 -8.15 4.54 0.86
CA HIS A 90 -9.54 4.82 0.46
C HIS A 90 -9.63 5.95 -0.58
N ILE A 91 -8.87 7.03 -0.39
CA ILE A 91 -8.83 8.15 -1.35
C ILE A 91 -8.35 7.65 -2.72
N ILE A 92 -7.24 6.90 -2.76
CA ILE A 92 -6.71 6.34 -4.01
C ILE A 92 -7.73 5.40 -4.66
N THR A 93 -8.38 4.55 -3.88
CA THR A 93 -9.42 3.64 -4.39
C THR A 93 -10.56 4.42 -5.04
N LYS A 94 -11.03 5.50 -4.40
CA LYS A 94 -12.06 6.38 -4.98
C LYS A 94 -11.56 7.03 -6.27
N LEU A 95 -10.38 7.66 -6.26
CA LEU A 95 -9.81 8.29 -7.45
C LEU A 95 -9.76 7.34 -8.66
N ARG A 96 -9.34 6.10 -8.45
CA ARG A 96 -9.32 5.06 -9.49
C ARG A 96 -10.72 4.65 -9.95
N GLN A 97 -11.65 4.44 -9.02
CA GLN A 97 -13.05 4.09 -9.33
C GLN A 97 -13.76 5.18 -10.15
N PHE A 98 -13.51 6.45 -9.84
CA PHE A 98 -14.13 7.58 -10.55
C PHE A 98 -13.49 7.86 -11.91
N SER A 99 -12.26 7.38 -12.17
CA SER A 99 -11.63 7.52 -13.50
C SER A 99 -12.50 6.94 -14.64
N SER A 100 -13.44 6.03 -14.33
CA SER A 100 -14.38 5.45 -15.31
C SER A 100 -15.75 6.14 -15.38
N GLN A 101 -16.04 7.14 -14.54
CA GLN A 101 -17.35 7.84 -14.46
C GLN A 101 -17.43 9.09 -15.37
N PRO A 102 -18.60 9.71 -15.60
CA PRO A 102 -18.67 10.97 -16.37
C PRO A 102 -17.92 12.14 -15.70
N ALA A 103 -17.41 13.07 -16.50
CA ALA A 103 -16.49 14.15 -16.07
C ALA A 103 -17.04 15.00 -14.90
N VAL A 104 -18.33 15.31 -14.90
CA VAL A 104 -18.97 16.10 -13.82
C VAL A 104 -18.84 15.44 -12.45
N ARG A 105 -19.09 14.12 -12.38
CA ARG A 105 -18.96 13.36 -11.12
C ARG A 105 -17.52 13.24 -10.66
N ARG A 106 -16.58 13.15 -11.60
CA ARG A 106 -15.14 13.12 -11.28
C ARG A 106 -14.68 14.43 -10.64
N THR A 107 -15.08 15.58 -11.18
CA THR A 107 -14.70 16.88 -10.65
C THR A 107 -15.24 17.09 -9.23
N ILE A 108 -16.52 16.78 -8.98
CA ILE A 108 -17.12 16.91 -7.65
C ILE A 108 -16.41 16.00 -6.64
N CYS A 109 -16.18 14.73 -6.98
CA CYS A 109 -15.48 13.82 -6.07
C CYS A 109 -14.05 14.28 -5.79
N TYR A 110 -13.33 14.74 -6.82
CA TYR A 110 -11.97 15.23 -6.69
C TYR A 110 -11.87 16.45 -5.77
N THR A 111 -12.78 17.44 -5.92
CA THR A 111 -12.79 18.62 -5.06
C THR A 111 -13.17 18.27 -3.62
N THR A 112 -14.13 17.37 -3.40
CA THR A 112 -14.47 16.88 -2.06
C THR A 112 -13.27 16.18 -1.39
N LEU A 113 -12.52 15.36 -2.15
CA LEU A 113 -11.33 14.68 -1.64
C LEU A 113 -10.18 15.65 -1.31
N LEU A 114 -10.01 16.73 -2.08
CA LEU A 114 -9.02 17.78 -1.82
C LEU A 114 -9.38 18.72 -0.66
N LEU A 115 -10.68 18.96 -0.45
CA LEU A 115 -11.18 19.79 0.64
C LEU A 115 -11.19 19.05 1.98
N GLY A 116 -11.13 17.71 1.94
CA GLY A 116 -10.82 16.88 3.11
C GLY A 116 -11.92 16.80 4.16
N ASP A 117 -13.15 17.15 3.79
CA ASP A 117 -14.15 17.65 4.74
C ASP A 117 -15.07 16.61 5.39
N ASP A 118 -14.88 15.30 5.17
CA ASP A 118 -15.66 14.31 5.94
C ASP A 118 -15.08 12.89 5.89
N ASP A 119 -14.85 12.26 7.04
CA ASP A 119 -14.55 10.82 7.13
C ASP A 119 -15.74 9.98 6.61
N SER A 120 -16.94 10.54 6.66
CA SER A 120 -18.17 9.99 6.07
C SER A 120 -18.03 9.74 4.55
N SER A 121 -17.21 10.55 3.87
CA SER A 121 -16.94 10.45 2.44
C SER A 121 -15.93 9.36 2.06
N LEU A 122 -15.37 8.60 3.01
CA LEU A 122 -14.41 7.52 2.73
C LEU A 122 -15.07 6.14 2.71
N SER A 123 -16.36 6.05 3.09
CA SER A 123 -17.16 4.84 2.92
C SER A 123 -17.36 4.51 1.44
N PHE A 124 -17.42 3.22 1.12
CA PHE A 124 -17.78 2.74 -0.20
C PHE A 124 -19.30 2.91 -0.41
N ASP A 125 -19.76 4.11 -0.74
CA ASP A 125 -21.18 4.37 -1.06
C ASP A 125 -21.64 3.51 -2.26
N SER A 126 -20.69 3.13 -3.12
CA SER A 126 -20.82 2.04 -4.08
C SER A 126 -19.63 1.09 -3.96
N PRO A 127 -19.83 -0.25 -4.05
CA PRO A 127 -18.73 -1.20 -4.11
C PRO A 127 -17.76 -0.83 -5.25
N PRO A 128 -16.43 -0.93 -5.03
CA PRO A 128 -15.45 -0.69 -6.08
C PRO A 128 -15.61 -1.73 -7.19
N ALA A 129 -15.10 -1.42 -8.38
CA ALA A 129 -15.00 -2.43 -9.41
C ALA A 129 -13.99 -3.52 -8.97
N HIS A 130 -14.20 -4.76 -9.40
CA HIS A 130 -13.30 -5.87 -9.09
C HIS A 130 -11.87 -5.59 -9.59
N THR A 131 -11.72 -4.98 -10.76
CA THR A 131 -10.44 -4.50 -11.30
C THR A 131 -9.77 -3.47 -10.39
N THR A 132 -10.52 -2.46 -9.94
CA THR A 132 -10.00 -1.44 -9.02
C THR A 132 -9.55 -2.06 -7.69
N LEU A 133 -10.30 -3.04 -7.18
CA LEU A 133 -9.95 -3.71 -5.93
C LEU A 133 -8.64 -4.51 -6.08
N LEU A 134 -8.47 -5.24 -7.18
CA LEU A 134 -7.22 -5.95 -7.51
C LEU A 134 -6.04 -4.98 -7.67
N GLU A 135 -6.22 -3.91 -8.43
CA GLU A 135 -5.19 -2.88 -8.61
C GLU A 135 -4.76 -2.25 -7.27
N MET A 136 -5.68 -2.13 -6.31
CA MET A 136 -5.39 -1.62 -4.97
C MET A 136 -4.63 -2.64 -4.11
N ILE A 137 -4.94 -3.93 -4.21
CA ILE A 137 -4.20 -5.00 -3.53
C ILE A 137 -2.77 -5.05 -4.06
N THR A 138 -2.60 -5.07 -5.39
CA THR A 138 -1.28 -5.05 -6.02
C THR A 138 -0.50 -3.79 -5.68
N LEU A 139 -1.15 -2.62 -5.66
CA LEU A 139 -0.50 -1.39 -5.22
C LEU A 139 -0.01 -1.52 -3.77
N ALA A 140 -0.86 -2.00 -2.85
CA ALA A 140 -0.50 -2.13 -1.45
C ALA A 140 0.64 -3.14 -1.25
N ALA A 141 0.62 -4.26 -1.96
CA ALA A 141 1.69 -5.25 -1.96
C ALA A 141 3.01 -4.67 -2.49
N ASN A 142 2.97 -3.87 -3.56
CA ASN A 142 4.14 -3.20 -4.10
C ASN A 142 4.72 -2.15 -3.13
N ILE A 143 3.88 -1.38 -2.45
CA ILE A 143 4.32 -0.48 -1.38
C ILE A 143 4.98 -1.27 -0.24
N GLN A 144 4.40 -2.42 0.14
CA GLN A 144 4.97 -3.30 1.17
C GLN A 144 6.36 -3.82 0.75
N ARG A 145 6.50 -4.33 -0.48
CA ARG A 145 7.80 -4.78 -1.03
C ARG A 145 8.84 -3.67 -1.07
N LEU A 146 8.44 -2.47 -1.52
CA LEU A 146 9.33 -1.31 -1.58
C LEU A 146 9.78 -0.90 -0.19
N ALA A 147 8.87 -0.89 0.79
CA ALA A 147 9.22 -0.61 2.18
C ALA A 147 10.23 -1.63 2.72
N CYS A 148 10.01 -2.93 2.47
CA CYS A 148 10.96 -3.99 2.85
C CYS A 148 12.33 -3.78 2.21
N ALA A 149 12.40 -3.41 0.93
CA ALA A 149 13.65 -3.12 0.23
C ALA A 149 14.37 -1.90 0.81
N CYS A 150 13.64 -0.83 1.12
CA CYS A 150 14.19 0.37 1.77
C CYS A 150 14.76 0.06 3.15
N LEU A 151 14.02 -0.67 3.99
CA LEU A 151 14.46 -1.07 5.33
C LEU A 151 15.68 -1.98 5.28
N SER A 152 15.69 -2.96 4.38
CA SER A 152 16.83 -3.86 4.19
C SER A 152 18.09 -3.09 3.76
N THR A 153 17.94 -2.14 2.86
CA THR A 153 19.04 -1.27 2.41
C THR A 153 19.54 -0.39 3.55
N PHE A 154 18.63 0.21 4.32
CA PHE A 154 18.96 1.03 5.47
C PHE A 154 19.75 0.25 6.53
N LEU A 155 19.27 -0.94 6.92
CA LEU A 155 19.96 -1.81 7.86
C LEU A 155 21.34 -2.24 7.36
N THR A 156 21.44 -2.59 6.07
CA THR A 156 22.73 -2.97 5.46
C THR A 156 23.72 -1.82 5.53
N ARG A 157 23.27 -0.60 5.22
CA ARG A 157 24.12 0.60 5.30
C ARG A 157 24.53 0.91 6.73
N LEU A 158 23.59 0.86 7.69
CA LEU A 158 23.92 1.06 9.10
C LEU A 158 24.99 0.07 9.58
N ARG A 159 24.83 -1.21 9.26
CA ARG A 159 25.80 -2.26 9.62
C ARG A 159 27.16 -2.08 8.93
N SER A 160 27.21 -1.40 7.78
CA SER A 160 28.47 -1.10 7.09
C SER A 160 29.22 0.09 7.68
N VAL A 161 28.56 0.96 8.43
CA VAL A 161 29.19 2.12 9.06
C VAL A 161 29.92 1.67 10.33
N HIS A 162 31.22 1.92 10.35
CA HIS A 162 32.08 1.68 11.50
C HIS A 162 32.50 3.04 12.06
N PRO A 163 31.74 3.64 13.00
CA PRO A 163 32.06 4.96 13.50
C PRO A 163 33.41 4.93 14.21
N HIS A 164 34.25 5.90 13.88
CA HIS A 164 35.53 6.11 14.54
C HIS A 164 35.29 6.66 15.94
N ARG A 165 35.93 6.07 16.95
CA ARG A 165 35.78 6.50 18.34
C ARG A 165 36.87 7.52 18.65
N TRP A 166 36.53 8.80 18.73
CA TRP A 166 37.47 9.81 19.24
C TRP A 166 37.87 9.46 20.68
N THR A 167 39.14 9.19 20.94
CA THR A 167 39.66 8.97 22.29
C THR A 167 40.09 10.31 22.90
N LYS A 168 40.08 10.39 24.24
CA LYS A 168 40.51 11.59 24.99
C LYS A 168 41.94 12.04 24.63
N GLU A 169 42.77 11.11 24.14
CA GLU A 169 44.15 11.36 23.73
C GLU A 169 44.26 12.23 22.46
N GLU A 170 43.22 12.27 21.62
CA GLU A 170 43.18 13.13 20.43
C GLU A 170 42.73 14.57 20.74
N LEU A 171 42.17 14.82 21.92
CA LEU A 171 41.78 16.17 22.38
C LEU A 171 42.91 16.91 23.10
N ASP A 172 44.00 16.24 23.48
CA ASP A 172 45.12 16.83 24.22
C ASP A 172 46.36 16.95 23.30
N PRO A 173 46.69 18.15 22.78
CA PRO A 173 47.72 18.33 21.74
C PRO A 173 49.16 18.15 22.24
N LYS A 174 49.39 17.59 23.43
CA LYS A 174 50.71 17.51 24.08
C LYS A 174 51.29 16.10 24.24
N THR A 175 50.57 15.04 23.83
CA THR A 175 51.07 13.67 23.98
C THR A 175 51.43 13.07 22.62
N SER A 176 52.59 13.48 22.11
CA SER A 176 53.23 12.87 20.94
C SER A 176 53.97 11.60 21.37
N ALA A 177 53.30 10.45 21.34
CA ALA A 177 53.97 9.16 21.30
C ALA A 177 53.08 8.13 20.61
N SER A 178 53.45 7.81 19.37
CA SER A 178 52.87 6.75 18.57
C SER A 178 52.90 5.41 19.31
N THR A 179 51.73 4.92 19.68
CA THR A 179 51.46 3.49 19.63
C THR A 179 50.25 3.36 18.73
N GLN A 180 50.42 2.73 17.56
CA GLN A 180 49.28 2.22 16.79
C GLN A 180 48.65 1.12 17.65
N THR A 181 47.88 1.53 18.66
CA THR A 181 46.97 0.65 19.36
C THR A 181 45.91 0.35 18.32
N ASP A 182 45.86 -0.91 17.89
CA ASP A 182 44.87 -1.50 17.00
C ASP A 182 43.47 -1.02 17.45
N MET A 183 43.00 0.09 16.87
CA MET A 183 41.78 0.75 17.27
C MET A 183 40.65 -0.13 16.79
N GLU A 184 40.17 -1.02 17.67
CA GLU A 184 39.06 -1.90 17.36
C GLU A 184 37.85 -1.04 16.99
N ALA A 185 37.51 -1.04 15.70
CA ALA A 185 36.40 -0.26 15.17
C ALA A 185 35.13 -0.58 15.97
N TYR A 186 34.35 0.45 16.32
CA TYR A 186 33.12 0.25 17.08
C TYR A 186 32.20 -0.72 16.32
N LYS A 187 32.01 -1.92 16.88
CA LYS A 187 31.12 -2.94 16.35
C LYS A 187 29.69 -2.56 16.73
N LEU A 188 28.91 -2.14 15.73
CA LEU A 188 27.49 -1.87 15.93
C LEU A 188 26.79 -3.15 16.40
N HIS A 189 26.21 -3.13 17.60
CA HIS A 189 25.43 -4.26 18.10
C HIS A 189 24.18 -4.48 17.24
N ASP A 190 23.87 -5.74 16.92
CA ASP A 190 22.65 -6.07 16.19
C ASP A 190 21.44 -5.80 17.10
N VAL A 191 20.75 -4.71 16.81
CA VAL A 191 19.53 -4.27 17.53
C VAL A 191 18.28 -5.04 17.07
N GLY A 192 18.43 -6.01 16.16
CA GLY A 192 17.36 -6.88 15.70
C GLY A 192 16.60 -6.32 14.50
N PRO A 193 15.36 -6.80 14.24
CA PRO A 193 14.54 -6.30 13.14
C PRO A 193 14.10 -4.84 13.36
N PRO A 194 13.71 -4.12 12.30
CA PRO A 194 13.18 -2.77 12.43
C PRO A 194 12.02 -2.72 13.42
N SER A 195 12.03 -1.69 14.26
CA SER A 195 10.88 -1.37 15.11
C SER A 195 9.67 -0.97 14.27
N TRP A 196 8.47 -1.16 14.82
CA TRP A 196 7.23 -0.70 14.19
C TRP A 196 7.28 0.78 13.78
N LEU A 197 7.97 1.62 14.56
CA LEU A 197 8.13 3.04 14.26
C LEU A 197 9.00 3.27 13.02
N GLU A 198 10.09 2.52 12.87
CA GLU A 198 10.97 2.59 11.69
C GLU A 198 10.24 2.11 10.44
N GLU A 199 9.48 1.01 10.55
CA GLU A 199 8.62 0.56 9.47
C GLU A 199 7.62 1.65 9.09
N HIS A 200 6.85 2.17 10.07
CA HIS A 200 5.84 3.19 9.82
C HIS A 200 6.41 4.45 9.13
N ARG A 201 7.63 4.86 9.48
CA ARG A 201 8.34 6.00 8.86
C ARG A 201 8.64 5.78 7.39
N ILE A 202 8.74 4.54 6.92
CA ILE A 202 8.93 4.20 5.50
C ILE A 202 7.57 4.07 4.79
N TYR A 203 6.58 3.42 5.40
CA TYR A 203 5.28 3.24 4.75
C TYR A 203 4.53 4.56 4.54
N ARG A 204 4.57 5.46 5.52
CA ARG A 204 3.88 6.75 5.47
C ARG A 204 4.24 7.58 4.22
N PRO A 205 5.53 7.86 3.92
CA PRO A 205 5.91 8.62 2.74
C PRO A 205 5.61 7.87 1.44
N LEU A 206 5.75 6.53 1.39
CA LEU A 206 5.41 5.76 0.19
C LEU A 206 3.92 5.88 -0.17
N TRP A 207 3.04 5.76 0.82
CA TRP A 207 1.59 5.97 0.62
C TRP A 207 1.26 7.41 0.24
N LEU A 208 1.94 8.38 0.84
CA LEU A 208 1.75 9.79 0.51
C LEU A 208 2.19 10.11 -0.93
N LEU A 209 3.33 9.57 -1.35
CA LEU A 209 3.86 9.71 -2.71
C LEU A 209 2.87 9.13 -3.72
N GLN A 210 2.36 7.93 -3.45
CA GLN A 210 1.34 7.31 -4.30
C GLN A 210 0.07 8.15 -4.38
N LEU A 211 -0.41 8.68 -3.25
CA LEU A 211 -1.58 9.55 -3.23
C LEU A 211 -1.38 10.80 -4.08
N ARG A 212 -0.23 11.47 -3.93
CA ARG A 212 0.11 12.67 -4.73
C ARG A 212 0.17 12.35 -6.21
N TYR A 213 0.78 11.23 -6.59
CA TYR A 213 0.83 10.77 -7.97
C TYR A 213 -0.58 10.60 -8.56
N GLU A 214 -1.48 9.94 -7.84
CA GLU A 214 -2.86 9.71 -8.28
C GLU A 214 -3.65 11.02 -8.39
N LEU A 215 -3.50 11.92 -7.42
CA LEU A 215 -4.12 13.24 -7.45
C LEU A 215 -3.66 14.07 -8.65
N LEU A 216 -2.36 14.07 -8.97
CA LEU A 216 -1.81 14.78 -10.13
C LEU A 216 -2.27 14.15 -11.45
N SER A 217 -2.28 12.81 -11.53
CA SER A 217 -2.72 12.06 -12.70
C SER A 217 -4.19 12.33 -13.02
N VAL A 218 -5.06 12.28 -12.01
CA VAL A 218 -6.50 12.56 -12.17
C VAL A 218 -6.74 14.05 -12.44
N GLY A 219 -6.07 14.95 -11.73
CA GLY A 219 -6.18 16.40 -11.98
C GLY A 219 -5.80 16.78 -13.42
N LYS A 220 -4.77 16.13 -13.98
CA LYS A 220 -4.38 16.27 -15.39
C LYS A 220 -5.47 15.82 -16.35
N LYS A 221 -6.05 14.65 -16.11
CA LYS A 221 -7.14 14.12 -16.95
C LYS A 221 -8.38 15.03 -16.91
N LEU A 222 -8.61 15.71 -15.79
CA LEU A 222 -9.75 16.61 -15.60
C LEU A 222 -9.49 18.06 -16.03
N ARG A 223 -8.25 18.40 -16.45
CA ARG A 223 -7.82 19.78 -16.78
C ARG A 223 -8.07 20.77 -15.63
N LEU A 224 -7.96 20.30 -14.37
CA LEU A 224 -8.20 21.11 -13.17
C LEU A 224 -6.95 21.88 -12.69
N PHE A 225 -5.91 22.00 -13.53
CA PHE A 225 -4.66 22.69 -13.17
C PHE A 225 -4.77 24.21 -13.04
N THR A 226 -5.96 24.78 -13.12
CA THR A 226 -6.22 26.13 -12.65
C THR A 226 -6.23 26.24 -11.12
N ASP A 227 -6.26 25.12 -10.39
CA ASP A 227 -6.16 25.09 -8.93
C ASP A 227 -4.70 25.30 -8.46
N ALA A 228 -4.46 26.41 -7.77
CA ALA A 228 -3.17 26.80 -7.20
C ALA A 228 -2.57 25.77 -6.22
N ARG A 229 -3.38 24.86 -5.65
CA ARG A 229 -2.88 23.74 -4.83
C ARG A 229 -2.24 22.66 -5.70
N LEU A 230 -2.82 22.31 -6.85
CA LEU A 230 -2.21 21.33 -7.75
C LEU A 230 -0.93 21.84 -8.37
N GLN A 231 -0.90 23.12 -8.73
CA GLN A 231 0.30 23.72 -9.30
C GLN A 231 1.46 23.66 -8.31
N ARG A 232 1.23 24.06 -7.05
CA ARG A 232 2.23 23.91 -5.97
C ARG A 232 2.66 22.45 -5.78
N MET A 233 1.71 21.51 -5.75
CA MET A 233 2.02 20.09 -5.56
C MET A 233 2.81 19.49 -6.73
N LYS A 234 2.62 20.01 -7.95
CA LYS A 234 3.38 19.66 -9.15
C LYS A 234 4.78 20.28 -9.09
N ASP A 235 4.89 21.53 -8.69
CA ASP A 235 6.16 22.23 -8.59
C ASP A 235 7.05 21.57 -7.52
N ASP A 236 6.49 21.22 -6.36
CA ASP A 236 7.18 20.46 -5.30
C ASP A 236 7.69 19.08 -5.77
N TYR A 237 7.06 18.48 -6.79
CA TYR A 237 7.44 17.18 -7.35
C TYR A 237 8.54 17.29 -8.42
N ILE A 238 8.71 18.45 -9.05
CA ILE A 238 9.69 18.68 -10.12
C ILE A 238 11.07 19.06 -9.55
N TRP A 239 11.12 19.53 -8.29
CA TRP A 239 12.35 20.01 -7.63
C TRP A 239 12.92 19.05 -6.57
N THR A 240 12.44 17.80 -6.51
CA THR A 240 13.04 16.69 -5.75
C THR A 240 13.55 15.61 -6.68
#